data_AF-A0A0J7JWW6-F1
#
_entry.id   AF-A0A0J7JWW6-F1
#
_cell.length_a   1.000
_cell.length_b   1.000
_cell.length_c   1.000
_cell.angle_alpha   90.00
_cell.angle_beta   90.00
_cell.angle_gamma   90.00
#
_symmetry.space_group_name_H-M   'P 1'
#
loop_
_entity.id
_entity.type
_entity.pdbx_description
1 polymer ?
#
loop_
_entity_poly.entity_id
_entity_poly.type
_entity_poly.pdbx_seq_one_letter_code
_entity_poly.pdbx_strand_id
1 'polypeptide(L)'
;MPVYHHLMWTPELLGEEYQGPIDGVRPLDYPETYGYLTELRCVMIAENRLYQSYFDSHKICQACYATASEEQKSEYGIVAPHCLVHKNSANCQTGCTFCNKCIITIKPAHECSGCIEKYLHTSKAYFDEGWGAPVFDRRAEE
;
A
#
# COMPACT_ATOMS: atom_id res chain seq x y z
N MET A 1 -34.55 -15.45 8.96
CA MET A 1 -33.25 -15.84 8.40
C MET A 1 -32.96 -14.93 7.21
N PRO A 2 -31.80 -14.26 7.20
CA PRO A 2 -30.63 -14.90 6.59
C PRO A 2 -29.44 -15.00 7.54
N VAL A 3 -28.62 -16.00 7.25
CA VAL A 3 -27.41 -16.40 7.95
C VAL A 3 -26.24 -15.67 7.30
N TYR A 4 -25.56 -14.80 8.04
CA TYR A 4 -24.22 -14.32 7.68
C TYR A 4 -23.21 -15.22 8.37
N HIS A 5 -22.66 -16.18 7.63
CA HIS A 5 -21.41 -16.83 8.00
C HIS A 5 -20.25 -16.09 7.35
N HIS A 6 -19.13 -16.04 8.09
CA HIS A 6 -17.82 -15.41 7.79
C HIS A 6 -17.78 -13.90 8.10
N LEU A 7 -17.09 -13.37 9.12
CA LEU A 7 -15.90 -13.83 9.87
C LEU A 7 -16.08 -13.49 11.35
N MET A 8 -16.62 -14.43 12.13
CA MET A 8 -16.46 -14.40 13.59
C MET A 8 -14.99 -14.71 13.87
N TRP A 9 -14.27 -13.75 14.43
CA TRP A 9 -12.96 -13.98 15.01
C TRP A 9 -13.17 -14.91 16.21
N THR A 10 -13.04 -16.22 16.00
CA THR A 10 -13.01 -17.21 17.09
C THR A 10 -11.58 -17.29 17.60
N PRO A 11 -11.31 -16.83 18.84
CA PRO A 11 -10.02 -17.03 19.47
C PRO A 11 -9.96 -18.49 19.97
N GLU A 12 -9.87 -19.42 19.03
CA GLU A 12 -9.55 -20.82 19.32
C GLU A 12 -8.11 -21.09 18.91
N LEU A 13 -7.17 -20.39 19.55
CA LEU A 13 -5.80 -20.86 19.64
C LEU A 13 -5.36 -20.71 21.09
N LEU A 14 -5.30 -21.88 21.73
CA LEU A 14 -4.67 -22.14 23.01
C LEU A 14 -3.28 -21.50 23.06
N GLY A 15 -3.06 -20.63 24.06
CA GLY A 15 -1.77 -20.51 24.73
C GLY A 15 -0.68 -19.66 24.08
N GLU A 16 -0.88 -19.07 22.92
CA GLU A 16 0.08 -18.11 22.35
C GLU A 16 -0.48 -16.68 22.49
N GLU A 17 0.09 -15.90 23.40
CA GLU A 17 -0.13 -14.46 23.45
C GLU A 17 0.29 -13.85 22.11
N TYR A 18 -0.68 -13.60 21.23
CA TYR A 18 -0.43 -12.96 19.95
C TYR A 18 -0.01 -11.51 20.23
N GLN A 19 1.30 -11.30 20.33
CA GLN A 19 1.88 -9.96 20.37
C GLN A 19 1.47 -9.28 19.07
N GLY A 20 0.73 -8.19 19.19
CA GLY A 20 0.41 -7.39 18.02
C GLY A 20 1.69 -6.92 17.35
N PRO A 21 1.62 -6.52 16.08
CA PRO A 21 2.79 -6.17 15.28
C PRO A 21 3.56 -4.92 15.76
N ILE A 22 3.10 -4.28 16.84
CA ILE A 22 3.73 -3.16 17.53
C ILE A 22 4.16 -3.69 18.90
N ASP A 23 5.45 -3.74 19.22
CA ASP A 23 6.06 -4.04 20.54
C ASP A 23 5.11 -4.48 21.68
N GLY A 24 4.54 -5.69 21.56
CA GLY A 24 3.66 -6.26 22.58
C GLY A 24 2.28 -5.59 22.76
N VAL A 25 1.96 -4.56 21.98
CA VAL A 25 0.66 -3.89 21.95
C VAL A 25 -0.31 -4.76 21.16
N ARG A 26 -1.30 -5.32 21.85
CA ARG A 26 -2.28 -6.19 21.21
C ARG A 26 -3.29 -5.33 20.45
N PRO A 27 -3.85 -5.83 19.33
CA PRO A 27 -4.95 -5.15 18.64
C PRO A 27 -6.13 -4.77 19.55
N LEU A 28 -6.35 -5.52 20.63
CA LEU A 28 -7.37 -5.26 21.65
C LEU A 28 -7.13 -4.00 22.49
N ASP A 29 -5.86 -3.59 22.68
CA ASP A 29 -5.53 -2.46 23.54
C ASP A 29 -5.84 -1.11 22.85
N TYR A 30 -5.95 -1.11 21.51
CA TYR A 30 -6.30 0.05 20.69
C TYR A 30 -7.22 -0.33 19.51
N PRO A 31 -8.47 -0.71 19.79
CA PRO A 31 -9.35 -1.33 18.79
C PRO A 31 -9.70 -0.39 17.62
N GLU A 32 -9.81 0.93 17.86
CA GLU A 32 -10.08 1.91 16.79
C GLU A 32 -8.86 2.10 15.87
N THR A 33 -7.67 2.13 16.45
CA THR A 33 -6.37 2.28 15.76
C THR A 33 -6.08 1.05 14.90
N TYR A 34 -6.31 -0.15 15.42
CA TYR A 34 -6.14 -1.39 14.65
C TYR A 34 -7.28 -1.64 13.66
N GLY A 35 -8.51 -1.20 13.96
CA GLY A 35 -9.65 -1.35 13.06
C GLY A 35 -9.47 -0.60 11.74
N TYR A 36 -8.85 0.59 11.75
CA TYR A 36 -8.53 1.27 10.49
C TYR A 36 -7.37 0.60 9.75
N LEU A 37 -6.36 0.07 10.44
CA LEU A 37 -5.24 -0.65 9.82
C LEU A 37 -5.70 -1.89 9.02
N THR A 38 -6.78 -2.57 9.45
CA THR A 38 -7.37 -3.70 8.70
C THR A 38 -8.01 -3.29 7.37
N GLU A 39 -8.42 -2.03 7.24
CA GLU A 39 -8.94 -1.44 6.02
C GLU A 39 -7.83 -0.98 5.05
N LEU A 40 -6.59 -0.93 5.53
CA LEU A 40 -5.43 -0.56 4.74
C LEU A 40 -4.77 -1.78 4.05
N ARG A 41 -4.03 -1.49 2.99
CA ARG A 41 -3.27 -2.45 2.20
C ARG A 41 -1.82 -1.99 2.07
N CYS A 42 -0.92 -2.96 2.23
CA CYS A 42 0.48 -2.83 1.87
C CYS A 42 0.61 -3.07 0.37
N VAL A 43 1.05 -2.05 -0.35
CA VAL A 43 1.36 -2.10 -1.78
C VAL A 43 2.87 -2.15 -1.93
N MET A 44 3.37 -3.21 -2.55
CA MET A 44 4.79 -3.39 -2.87
C MET A 44 4.98 -3.49 -4.37
N ILE A 45 5.96 -2.78 -4.91
CA ILE A 45 6.37 -2.96 -6.30
C ILE A 45 7.10 -4.30 -6.45
N ALA A 46 6.84 -5.01 -7.55
CA ALA A 46 7.49 -6.28 -7.87
C ALA A 46 8.82 -6.11 -8.63
N GLU A 47 9.12 -4.89 -9.09
CA GLU A 47 10.33 -4.52 -9.81
C GLU A 47 11.14 -3.48 -9.02
N ASN A 48 12.35 -3.15 -9.47
CA ASN A 48 13.17 -2.13 -8.80
C ASN A 48 12.56 -0.73 -8.87
N ARG A 49 11.87 -0.39 -9.97
CA ARG A 49 11.29 0.94 -10.19
C ARG A 49 9.95 0.84 -10.89
N LEU A 50 9.05 1.72 -10.48
CA LEU A 50 7.74 1.90 -11.09
C LEU A 50 7.49 3.38 -11.34
N TYR A 51 6.85 3.66 -12.47
CA TYR A 51 6.59 5.02 -12.93
C TYR A 51 5.08 5.24 -13.05
N GLN A 52 4.60 6.39 -12.59
CA GLN A 52 3.21 6.79 -12.68
C GLN A 52 3.08 8.09 -13.46
N SER A 53 2.05 8.16 -14.31
CA SER A 53 1.68 9.37 -15.05
C SER A 53 1.33 10.53 -14.10
N TYR A 54 1.71 11.75 -14.44
CA TYR A 54 1.25 12.93 -13.71
C TYR A 54 -0.20 13.30 -14.00
N PHE A 55 -0.75 12.82 -15.12
CA PHE A 55 -2.09 13.18 -15.59
C PHE A 55 -3.17 12.19 -15.14
N ASP A 56 -2.78 10.96 -14.83
CA ASP A 56 -3.71 9.90 -14.44
C ASP A 56 -3.04 8.88 -13.50
N SER A 57 -3.79 7.85 -13.09
CA SER A 57 -3.29 6.82 -12.18
C SER A 57 -2.55 5.67 -12.89
N HIS A 58 -2.32 5.77 -14.21
CA HIS A 58 -1.65 4.72 -14.98
C HIS A 58 -0.19 4.57 -14.55
N LYS A 59 0.25 3.32 -14.56
CA LYS A 59 1.58 2.92 -14.10
C LYS A 59 2.25 2.11 -15.18
N ILE A 60 3.54 2.35 -15.38
CA ILE A 60 4.35 1.62 -16.34
C ILE A 60 5.58 1.02 -15.68
N CYS A 61 5.93 -0.19 -16.09
CA CYS A 61 7.12 -0.88 -15.62
C CYS A 61 8.40 -0.20 -16.11
N GLN A 62 9.53 -0.53 -15.48
CA GLN A 62 10.83 0.04 -15.85
C GLN A 62 11.20 -0.25 -17.31
N ALA A 63 10.85 -1.44 -17.82
CA ALA A 63 11.13 -1.80 -19.20
C ALA A 63 10.37 -0.92 -20.21
N CYS A 64 9.08 -0.68 -19.98
CA CYS A 64 8.26 0.19 -20.83
C CYS A 64 8.72 1.66 -20.76
N TYR A 65 9.11 2.12 -19.57
CA TYR A 65 9.68 3.46 -19.40
C TYR A 65 11.00 3.61 -20.16
N ALA A 66 11.88 2.60 -20.13
CA ALA A 66 13.17 2.65 -20.82
C ALA A 66 13.03 2.76 -22.35
N THR A 67 11.97 2.18 -22.92
CA THR A 67 11.67 2.23 -24.36
C THR A 67 10.87 3.44 -24.81
N ALA A 68 10.33 4.24 -23.88
CA ALA A 68 9.54 5.43 -24.19
C ALA A 68 10.42 6.57 -24.73
N SER A 69 9.81 7.52 -25.46
CA SER A 69 10.51 8.74 -25.88
C SER A 69 10.80 9.66 -24.69
N GLU A 70 11.74 10.60 -24.85
CA GLU A 70 12.05 11.56 -23.76
C GLU A 70 10.86 12.46 -23.42
N GLU A 71 10.05 12.84 -24.42
CA GLU A 71 8.80 13.58 -24.19
C GLU A 71 7.85 12.75 -23.34
N GLN A 72 7.64 11.48 -23.66
CA GLN A 72 6.80 10.59 -22.86
C GLN A 72 7.35 10.40 -21.45
N LYS A 73 8.67 10.22 -21.28
CA LYS A 73 9.30 10.05 -19.96
C LYS A 73 9.09 11.26 -19.05
N SER A 74 8.98 12.46 -19.61
CA SER A 74 8.73 13.69 -18.86
C SER A 74 7.35 13.73 -18.20
N GLU A 75 6.43 12.88 -18.66
CA GLU A 75 5.06 12.77 -18.15
C GLU A 75 4.92 11.80 -16.97
N TYR A 76 6.01 11.13 -16.56
CA TYR A 76 5.96 10.14 -15.47
C TYR A 76 6.91 10.48 -14.32
N GLY A 77 6.43 10.22 -13.09
CA GLY A 77 7.18 10.28 -11.85
C GLY A 77 7.44 8.91 -11.24
N ILE A 78 8.49 8.79 -10.44
CA ILE A 78 8.81 7.55 -9.71
C ILE A 78 7.83 7.38 -8.54
N VAL A 79 7.32 6.16 -8.39
CA VAL A 79 6.47 5.74 -7.26
C VAL A 79 7.31 5.07 -6.19
N ALA A 80 6.98 5.31 -4.92
CA ALA A 80 7.64 4.64 -3.81
C ALA A 80 7.47 3.11 -3.90
N PRO A 81 8.52 2.35 -3.55
CA PRO A 81 8.49 0.89 -3.69
C PRO A 81 7.56 0.20 -2.69
N HIS A 82 7.26 0.87 -1.58
CA HIS A 82 6.44 0.39 -0.50
C HIS A 82 5.48 1.49 -0.04
N CYS A 83 4.18 1.24 -0.21
CA CYS A 83 3.11 2.21 0.10
C CYS A 83 2.05 1.57 0.98
N LEU A 84 1.68 2.27 2.04
CA LEU A 84 0.48 1.98 2.83
C LEU A 84 -0.68 2.82 2.29
N VAL A 85 -1.75 2.18 1.86
CA VAL A 85 -2.88 2.85 1.18
C VAL A 85 -4.21 2.24 1.59
N HIS A 86 -5.30 2.99 1.44
CA HIS A 86 -6.63 2.45 1.65
C HIS A 86 -6.98 1.38 0.58
N LYS A 87 -7.71 0.32 0.97
CA LYS A 87 -8.05 -0.80 0.06
C LYS A 87 -8.72 -0.36 -1.24
N ASN A 88 -9.52 0.70 -1.20
CA ASN A 88 -10.24 1.21 -2.37
C ASN A 88 -9.30 1.82 -3.42
N SER A 89 -8.12 2.31 -3.01
CA SER A 89 -7.18 3.02 -3.88
C SER A 89 -6.20 2.10 -4.60
N ALA A 90 -6.04 0.86 -4.11
CA ALA A 90 -5.11 -0.12 -4.68
C ALA A 90 -5.75 -1.02 -5.75
N ASN A 91 -7.08 -1.18 -5.70
CA ASN A 91 -7.80 -2.04 -6.63
C ASN A 91 -7.74 -1.46 -8.05
N CYS A 92 -7.50 -2.31 -9.04
CA CYS A 92 -7.43 -1.99 -10.47
C CYS A 92 -6.15 -1.32 -11.00
N GLN A 93 -5.12 -1.11 -10.18
CA GLN A 93 -3.85 -0.49 -10.63
C GLN A 93 -2.65 -1.45 -10.59
N THR A 94 -2.87 -2.77 -10.64
CA THR A 94 -1.85 -3.80 -10.38
C THR A 94 -0.94 -4.14 -11.57
N GLY A 95 -1.30 -3.68 -12.77
CA GLY A 95 -0.63 -4.00 -14.02
C GLY A 95 -0.01 -2.78 -14.70
N CYS A 96 1.06 -3.02 -15.47
CA CYS A 96 1.64 -2.03 -16.36
C CYS A 96 0.63 -1.72 -17.47
N THR A 97 0.31 -0.44 -17.69
CA THR A 97 -0.68 -0.03 -18.70
C THR A 97 -0.29 -0.42 -20.13
N PHE A 98 1.01 -0.53 -20.43
CA PHE A 98 1.48 -0.81 -21.79
C PHE A 98 1.64 -2.30 -22.09
N CYS A 99 2.14 -3.08 -21.14
CA CYS A 99 2.44 -4.50 -21.37
C CYS A 99 1.59 -5.46 -20.54
N ASN A 100 0.66 -4.94 -19.72
CA ASN A 100 -0.20 -5.69 -18.79
C ASN A 100 0.57 -6.59 -17.79
N LYS A 101 1.89 -6.43 -17.70
CA LYS A 101 2.70 -7.16 -16.72
C LYS A 101 2.26 -6.77 -15.31
N CYS A 102 2.04 -7.76 -14.45
CA CYS A 102 1.81 -7.52 -13.03
C CYS A 102 3.06 -6.88 -12.41
N ILE A 103 2.89 -5.69 -11.85
CA ILE A 103 3.98 -4.85 -11.35
C ILE A 103 3.85 -4.59 -9.85
N ILE A 104 2.74 -4.99 -9.23
CA ILE A 104 2.44 -4.75 -7.82
C ILE A 104 1.95 -6.00 -7.12
N THR A 105 2.38 -6.16 -5.88
CA THR A 105 1.83 -7.10 -4.92
C THR A 105 1.05 -6.34 -3.86
N ILE A 106 -0.15 -6.81 -3.55
CA ILE A 106 -1.02 -6.24 -2.51
C ILE A 106 -1.11 -7.26 -1.37
N LYS A 107 -0.85 -6.82 -0.15
CA LYS A 107 -1.00 -7.62 1.08
C LYS A 107 -1.77 -6.84 2.15
N PRO A 108 -2.34 -7.51 3.16
CA PRO A 108 -2.89 -6.82 4.34
C PRO A 108 -1.81 -5.98 5.04
N ALA A 109 -2.14 -4.74 5.41
CA ALA A 109 -1.15 -3.84 6.01
C ALA A 109 -0.66 -4.28 7.38
N HIS A 110 -1.52 -4.95 8.16
CA HIS A 110 -1.18 -5.45 9.50
C HIS A 110 -0.19 -6.63 9.51
N GLU A 111 0.14 -7.18 8.34
CA GLU A 111 1.17 -8.21 8.18
C GLU A 111 2.55 -7.62 7.82
N CYS A 112 2.64 -6.30 7.62
CA CYS A 112 3.87 -5.63 7.19
C CYS A 112 4.38 -4.66 8.27
N SER A 113 5.51 -4.99 8.91
CA SER A 113 6.13 -4.15 9.94
C SER A 113 6.37 -2.71 9.47
N GLY A 114 6.87 -2.53 8.25
CA GLY A 114 7.09 -1.19 7.69
C GLY A 114 5.80 -0.38 7.46
N CYS A 115 4.66 -1.05 7.19
CA CYS A 115 3.36 -0.37 7.13
C CYS A 115 2.90 0.04 8.52
N ILE A 116 3.07 -0.84 9.50
CA ILE A 116 2.68 -0.59 10.89
C ILE A 116 3.48 0.58 11.48
N GLU A 117 4.80 0.61 11.27
CA GLU A 117 5.64 1.75 11.63
C GLU A 117 5.16 3.04 10.95
N LYS A 118 4.93 3.01 9.63
CA LYS A 118 4.43 4.19 8.91
C LYS A 118 3.08 4.67 9.44
N TYR A 119 2.19 3.75 9.80
CA TYR A 119 0.89 4.05 10.38
C TYR A 119 1.00 4.81 11.70
N LEU A 120 1.95 4.43 12.57
CA LEU A 120 2.18 5.09 13.86
C LEU A 120 2.67 6.54 13.74
N HIS A 121 3.34 6.86 12.63
CA HIS A 121 3.95 8.17 12.41
C HIS A 121 3.17 9.07 11.44
N THR A 122 2.01 8.63 10.95
CA THR A 122 1.27 9.31 9.88
C THR A 122 -0.20 9.53 10.25
N SER A 123 -0.79 10.63 9.78
CA SER A 123 -2.21 10.93 10.02
C SER A 123 -3.14 10.11 9.11
N LYS A 124 -4.37 9.87 9.56
CA LYS A 124 -5.40 9.17 8.78
C LYS A 124 -5.64 9.79 7.40
N ALA A 125 -5.64 11.11 7.32
CA ALA A 125 -5.88 11.87 6.09
C ALA A 125 -4.90 11.51 4.96
N TYR A 126 -3.64 11.19 5.29
CA TYR A 126 -2.63 10.79 4.31
C TYR A 126 -2.98 9.46 3.61
N PHE A 127 -3.67 8.53 4.29
CA PHE A 127 -4.04 7.25 3.70
C PHE A 127 -5.25 7.36 2.76
N ASP A 128 -6.07 8.39 2.97
CA ASP A 128 -7.25 8.70 2.16
C ASP A 128 -6.86 9.42 0.84
N GLU A 129 -5.67 10.03 0.76
CA GLU A 129 -5.12 10.63 -0.48
C GLU A 129 -4.86 9.59 -1.59
N GLY A 130 -4.80 8.31 -1.21
CA GLY A 130 -4.74 7.20 -2.15
C GLY A 130 -3.33 6.83 -2.60
N TRP A 131 -3.26 5.84 -3.50
CA TRP A 131 -2.00 5.30 -3.97
C TRP A 131 -1.48 6.08 -5.17
N GLY A 132 -0.23 6.56 -5.09
CA GLY A 132 0.40 7.19 -6.23
C GLY A 132 0.68 8.69 -6.10
N ALA A 133 0.70 9.25 -4.89
CA ALA A 133 1.38 10.52 -4.69
C ALA A 133 2.84 10.34 -5.17
N PRO A 134 3.28 11.07 -6.21
CA PRO A 134 4.66 10.99 -6.67
C PRO A 134 5.58 11.24 -5.48
N VAL A 135 6.68 10.49 -5.39
CA VAL A 135 7.72 10.83 -4.42
C VAL A 135 8.37 12.10 -4.93
N PHE A 136 7.85 13.26 -4.52
CA PHE A 136 8.66 14.46 -4.50
C PHE A 136 9.73 14.20 -3.46
N ASP A 137 10.94 13.91 -3.93
CA ASP A 137 12.09 13.79 -3.05
C ASP A 137 12.23 15.15 -2.34
N ARG A 138 11.75 15.24 -1.09
CA ARG A 138 11.88 16.45 -0.27
C ARG A 138 13.34 16.68 0.18
N ARG A 139 14.31 15.91 -0.33
CA ARG A 139 15.75 16.14 -0.18
C ARG A 139 16.29 17.17 -1.19
N ALA A 140 15.54 18.24 -1.44
CA ALA A 140 15.99 19.40 -2.20
C ALA A 140 15.77 20.71 -1.44
N GLU A 141 15.54 20.64 -0.13
CA GLU A 141 15.51 21.78 0.78
C GLU A 141 16.43 21.48 1.98
N GLU A 142 17.73 21.35 1.72
CA GLU A 142 18.80 21.59 2.71
C GLU A 142 19.76 22.63 2.15
#